data_AF-X0XI34-F1
#
_entry.id   AF-X0XI34-F1
#
_cell.length_a   1.000
_cell.length_b   1.000
_cell.length_c   1.000
_cell.angle_alpha   90.00
_cell.angle_beta   90.00
_cell.angle_gamma   90.00
#
_symmetry.space_group_name_H-M   'P 1'
#
loop_
_entity.id
_entity.type
_entity.pdbx_description
1 polymer ?
#
loop_
_entity_poly.entity_id
_entity_poly.type
_entity_poly.pdbx_seq_one_letter_code
_entity_poly.pdbx_strand_id
1 'polypeptide(L)' 'VGSADIVFVIDSSGSVPTRSLRSAGLFASLFLQGLADQSVCFRAAAIIFSTGPRLMFDFSQFSAG' A
#
# COMPACT_ATOMS: atom_id res chain seq x y z
N VAL A 1 -3.13 -3.43 -22.75
CA VAL A 1 -2.84 -3.90 -21.38
C VAL A 1 -2.67 -2.65 -20.52
N GLY A 2 -3.51 -2.47 -19.51
CA GLY A 2 -3.43 -1.29 -18.63
C GLY A 2 -2.37 -1.52 -17.55
N SER A 3 -1.54 -0.52 -17.29
CA SER A 3 -0.63 -0.50 -16.14
C SER A 3 -1.16 0.53 -15.15
N ALA A 4 -1.25 0.17 -13.88
CA ALA A 4 -1.77 1.03 -12.82
C ALA A 4 -0.68 1.40 -11.81
N ASP A 5 -0.70 2.65 -11.35
CA ASP A 5 0.10 3.11 -10.22
C ASP A 5 -0.80 3.24 -8.99
N ILE A 6 -0.46 2.52 -7.93
CA ILE A 6 -1.27 2.44 -6.72
C ILE A 6 -0.47 3.02 -5.55
N VAL A 7 -1.04 4.00 -4.86
CA VAL A 7 -0.42 4.59 -3.66
C VAL A 7 -1.34 4.36 -2.47
N PHE A 8 -0.88 3.62 -1.47
CA PHE A 8 -1.56 3.51 -0.18
C PHE A 8 -1.14 4.65 0.74
N VAL A 9 -2.08 5.51 1.11
CA VAL A 9 -1.87 6.52 2.16
C VAL A 9 -2.62 6.05 3.40
N ILE A 10 -1.87 5.60 4.41
CA ILE A 10 -2.41 4.94 5.60
C ILE A 10 -2.34 5.88 6.80
N ASP A 11 -3.49 6.11 7.44
CA ASP A 11 -3.55 6.90 8.67
C ASP A 11 -2.91 6.16 9.86
N SER A 12 -2.05 6.87 10.59
CA SER A 12 -1.40 6.45 11.83
C SER A 12 -1.51 7.52 12.92
N SER A 13 -2.52 8.38 12.82
CA SER A 13 -2.87 9.35 13.85
C SER A 13 -3.08 8.67 15.21
N GLY A 14 -2.96 9.43 16.30
CA GLY A 14 -3.09 8.89 17.66
C GLY A 14 -4.46 8.26 17.97
N SER A 15 -5.49 8.56 17.18
CA SER A 15 -6.82 7.94 17.26
C SER A 15 -6.89 6.57 16.59
N VAL A 16 -5.88 6.18 15.80
CA VAL A 16 -5.80 4.87 15.14
C VAL A 16 -5.06 3.89 16.06
N PRO A 17 -5.74 2.84 16.57
CA PRO A 17 -5.05 1.80 17.32
C PRO A 17 -4.01 1.09 16.46
N THR A 18 -2.89 0.69 17.06
CA THR A 18 -1.82 -0.05 16.35
C THR A 18 -2.33 -1.33 15.68
N ARG A 19 -3.37 -1.97 16.23
CA ARG A 19 -4.02 -3.12 15.60
C ARG A 19 -4.67 -2.74 14.27
N SER A 20 -5.36 -1.60 14.19
CA SER A 20 -5.99 -1.09 12.97
C SER A 20 -4.96 -0.72 11.91
N LEU A 21 -3.83 -0.13 12.31
CA LEU A 21 -2.71 0.14 11.40
C LEU A 21 -2.16 -1.15 10.77
N ARG A 22 -1.98 -2.20 11.58
CA ARG A 22 -1.57 -3.53 11.08
C ARG A 22 -2.60 -4.13 10.14
N SER A 23 -3.89 -4.03 10.46
CA SER A 23 -4.96 -4.51 9.57
C SER A 23 -4.98 -3.77 8.23
N ALA A 24 -4.71 -2.46 8.22
CA ALA A 24 -4.61 -1.67 6.99
C ALA A 24 -3.43 -2.10 6.11
N GLY A 25 -2.26 -2.37 6.72
CA GLY A 25 -1.10 -2.93 6.01
C GLY A 25 -1.38 -4.33 5.43
N LEU A 26 -2.06 -5.19 6.20
CA LEU A 26 -2.47 -6.51 5.71
C LEU A 26 -3.46 -6.42 4.55
N PHE A 27 -4.44 -5.50 4.63
CA PHE A 27 -5.37 -5.24 3.54
C PHE A 27 -4.62 -4.82 2.27
N ALA A 28 -3.69 -3.87 2.36
CA ALA A 28 -2.88 -3.43 1.21
C ALA A 28 -2.12 -4.60 0.57
N SER A 29 -1.51 -5.46 1.39
CA SER A 29 -0.81 -6.66 0.91
C SER A 29 -1.74 -7.64 0.18
N LEU A 30 -2.90 -7.96 0.77
CA LEU A 30 -3.86 -8.89 0.17
C LEU A 30 -4.49 -8.33 -1.11
N PHE A 31 -4.73 -7.02 -1.16
CA PHE A 31 -5.25 -6.34 -2.35
C PHE A 31 -4.25 -6.44 -3.52
N LEU A 32 -2.98 -6.11 -3.28
CA LEU A 32 -1.93 -6.23 -4.29
C LEU A 32 -1.71 -7.68 -4.74
N GLN A 33 -1.81 -8.63 -3.81
CA GLN A 33 -1.76 -10.05 -4.14
C GLN A 33 -2.91 -10.45 -5.08
N GLY A 34 -4.14 -10.01 -4.81
CA GLY A 34 -5.28 -10.28 -5.70
C GLY A 34 -5.12 -9.69 -7.10
N LEU A 35 -4.47 -8.53 -7.23
CA LEU A 35 -4.13 -7.96 -8.54
C LEU A 35 -3.07 -8.81 -9.27
N ALA A 36 -2.04 -9.25 -8.54
CA ALA A 36 -0.99 -10.09 -9.10
C ALA A 36 -1.54 -11.46 -9.55
N ASP A 37 -2.43 -12.07 -8.76
CA ASP A 37 -3.10 -13.34 -9.08
C ASP A 37 -3.96 -13.23 -10.36
N GLN A 38 -4.48 -12.03 -10.66
CA GLN A 38 -5.20 -11.74 -11.90
C GLN A 38 -4.30 -11.26 -13.05
N SER A 39 -2.98 -11.33 -12.88
CA SER A 39 -1.99 -10.87 -13.87
C SER A 39 -2.18 -9.40 -14.28
N VAL A 40 -2.65 -8.57 -13.35
CA VAL A 40 -2.76 -7.12 -13.54
C VAL A 40 -1.36 -6.51 -13.41
N CYS A 41 -0.93 -5.74 -14.41
CA CYS A 41 0.34 -5.01 -14.32
C CYS A 41 0.18 -3.78 -13.42
N PHE A 42 0.98 -3.68 -12.35
CA PHE A 42 0.92 -2.53 -11.45
C PHE A 42 2.28 -2.19 -10.83
N ARG A 43 2.39 -0.94 -10.38
CA ARG A 43 3.42 -0.48 -9.44
C ARG A 43 2.75 0.00 -8.16
N ALA A 44 3.36 -0.25 -7.01
CA ALA A 44 2.79 0.13 -5.73
C ALA A 44 3.76 0.98 -4.90
N ALA A 45 3.20 1.92 -4.14
CA ALA A 45 3.90 2.67 -3.10
C ALA A 45 3.03 2.75 -1.84
N ALA A 46 3.65 2.96 -0.68
CA ALA A 46 2.93 3.19 0.56
C ALA A 46 3.54 4.30 1.41
N ILE A 47 2.67 5.13 1.96
CA ILE A 47 2.98 6.23 2.87
C ILE A 47 2.15 6.03 4.13
N ILE A 48 2.80 6.08 5.29
CA ILE A 48 2.11 6.18 6.57
C ILE A 48 2.11 7.65 6.99
N PHE A 49 0.95 8.20 7.34
CA PHE A 49 0.78 9.60 7.69
C PHE A 49 0.29 9.76 9.13
N SER A 50 0.91 10.67 9.89
CA SER A 50 0.36 11.16 11.17
C SER A 50 0.59 12.67 11.31
N THR A 51 1.59 13.10 12.06
CA THR A 51 2.01 14.51 12.08
C THR A 51 2.77 14.89 10.81
N GLY A 52 3.40 13.91 10.16
CA GLY A 52 4.05 14.06 8.87
C GLY A 52 4.06 12.75 8.10
N PRO A 53 4.43 12.79 6.81
CA PRO A 53 4.51 11.61 5.98
C PRO A 53 5.76 10.80 6.32
N ARG A 54 5.61 9.48 6.34
CA ARG A 54 6.71 8.52 6.29
C ARG A 54 6.51 7.62 5.09
N LEU A 55 7.44 7.68 4.14
CA LEU A 55 7.51 6.75 3.01
C LEU A 55 7.89 5.37 3.55
N MET A 56 7.08 4.36 3.26
CA MET A 56 7.39 2.97 3.61
C MET A 56 8.14 2.31 2.45
N PHE A 57 7.61 2.46 1.24
CA PHE A 57 8.25 2.02 0.00
C PHE A 57 7.71 2.82 -1.18
N ASP A 58 8.51 2.94 -2.23
CA ASP A 58 8.14 3.58 -3.49
C ASP A 58 7.92 2.55 -4.61
N PHE A 59 7.58 3.04 -5.81
CA PHE A 59 7.29 2.23 -6.99
C PHE A 59 8.46 1.36 -7.49
N SER A 60 9.68 1.58 -7.04
CA SER A 60 10.84 0.75 -7.40
C SER A 60 10.91 -0.54 -6.61
N GLN A 61 10.22 -0.62 -5.47
CA GLN A 61 10.30 -1.76 -4.56
C GLN A 61 9.21 -2.81 -4.85
N PHE A 62 8.07 -2.41 -5.43
CA PHE A 62 6.98 -3.32 -5.78
C PHE A 62 6.42 -3.03 -7.17
N SER A 63 6.72 -3.93 -8.10
CA SER A 63 6.15 -3.98 -9.45
C SER A 63 5.78 -5.42 -9.81
N ALA A 64 4.58 -5.63 -10.33
CA ALA A 64 4.17 -6.89 -10.96
C ALA A 64 3.90 -6.62 -12.44
N GLY A 65 4.50 -7.43 -13.31
CA GLY A 65 4.42 -7.32 -14.77
C GLY A 65 4.76 -8.64 -15.43
#